data_AF-G2FIU7-F1
#
_entry.id   AF-G2FIU7-F1
#
_cell.length_a   1.000
_cell.length_b   1.000
_cell.length_c   1.000
_cell.angle_alpha   90.00
_cell.angle_beta   90.00
_cell.angle_gamma   90.00
#
_symmetry.space_group_name_H-M   'P 1'
#
loop_
_entity.id
_entity.type
_entity.pdbx_description
1 polymer ?
#
loop_
_entity_poly.entity_id
_entity_poly.type
_entity_poly.pdbx_seq_one_letter_code
_entity_poly.pdbx_strand_id
1 'polypeptide(L)'
;MVMTRPGQALPEDPALQAFLSSRLVDEPEALRRSPGGTVIRLPVTQLEISSTGIRHLIGAGESPRFLLPDEVLRLIERHQIYRN
;
A
#
# COMPACT_ATOMS: atom_id res chain seq x y z
N MET A 1 -7.74 -4.35 8.46
CA MET A 1 -6.45 -3.76 8.87
C MET A 1 -6.09 -2.66 7.87
N VAL A 2 -5.47 -1.57 8.35
CA VAL A 2 -5.01 -0.45 7.52
C VAL A 2 -3.53 -0.25 7.78
N MET A 3 -2.69 -0.29 6.74
CA MET A 3 -1.27 0.06 6.84
C MET A 3 -1.16 1.59 6.84
N THR A 4 -0.56 2.15 7.88
CA THR A 4 -0.42 3.61 7.97
C THR A 4 0.82 4.08 7.24
N ARG A 5 0.69 5.20 6.54
CA ARG A 5 1.80 5.89 5.89
C ARG A 5 2.37 6.95 6.84
N PRO A 6 3.67 6.96 7.16
CA PRO A 6 4.29 8.05 7.91
C PRO A 6 3.94 9.42 7.33
N GLY A 7 3.60 10.38 8.20
CA GLY A 7 3.20 11.73 7.79
C GLY A 7 1.79 11.87 7.21
N GLN A 8 1.00 10.79 7.11
CA GLN A 8 -0.41 10.85 6.73
C GLN A 8 -1.32 10.73 7.95
N ALA A 9 -2.04 11.80 8.26
CA ALA A 9 -3.11 11.79 9.26
C ALA A 9 -4.33 11.02 8.74
N LEU A 10 -5.18 10.55 9.68
CA LEU A 10 -6.51 10.08 9.30
C LEU A 10 -7.32 11.25 8.73
N PRO A 11 -8.15 11.02 7.70
CA PRO A 11 -9.05 12.06 7.20
C PRO A 11 -9.96 12.60 8.31
N GLU A 12 -10.19 13.91 8.31
CA GLU A 12 -11.08 14.58 9.26
C GLU A 12 -12.57 14.43 8.92
N ASP A 13 -12.90 13.60 7.91
CA ASP A 13 -14.27 13.33 7.49
C ASP A 13 -15.11 12.80 8.67
N PRO A 14 -16.17 13.50 9.09
CA PRO A 14 -16.95 13.11 10.26
C PRO A 14 -17.64 11.75 10.14
N ALA A 15 -18.07 11.36 8.93
CA ALA A 15 -18.70 10.07 8.71
C ALA A 15 -17.70 8.93 8.86
N LEU A 16 -16.47 9.12 8.37
CA LEU A 16 -15.39 8.17 8.58
C LEU A 16 -15.01 8.05 10.06
N GLN A 17 -14.90 9.18 10.77
CA GLN A 17 -14.59 9.19 12.20
C GLN A 17 -15.65 8.45 13.02
N ALA A 18 -16.94 8.70 12.73
CA ALA A 18 -18.05 7.99 13.36
C ALA A 18 -18.05 6.48 13.03
N PHE A 19 -17.68 6.11 11.80
CA PHE A 19 -17.54 4.70 11.40
C PHE A 19 -16.40 4.01 12.16
N LEU A 20 -15.25 4.68 12.30
CA LEU A 20 -14.06 4.10 12.91
C LEU A 20 -14.13 4.04 14.44
N SER A 21 -14.77 4.99 15.11
CA SER A 21 -14.78 5.12 16.58
C SER A 21 -15.23 3.84 17.32
N SER A 22 -16.18 3.10 16.75
CA SER A 22 -16.70 1.84 17.32
C SER A 22 -15.98 0.57 16.84
N ARG A 23 -15.06 0.71 15.89
CA ARG A 23 -14.42 -0.42 15.18
C ARG A 23 -12.91 -0.45 15.36
N LEU A 24 -12.31 0.69 15.72
CA LEU A 24 -10.87 0.79 15.88
C LEU A 24 -10.42 0.03 17.13
N VAL A 25 -9.44 -0.84 16.95
CA VAL A 25 -8.82 -1.64 18.01
C VAL A 25 -7.31 -1.47 17.94
N ASP A 26 -6.64 -1.47 19.08
CA ASP A 26 -5.18 -1.31 19.16
C ASP A 26 -4.44 -2.65 19.24
N GLU A 27 -5.11 -3.71 19.69
CA GLU A 27 -4.53 -5.05 19.84
C GLU A 27 -4.80 -5.94 18.61
N PRO A 28 -3.77 -6.54 17.97
CA PRO A 28 -3.95 -7.50 16.89
C PRO A 28 -4.79 -8.72 17.26
N GLU A 29 -4.78 -9.12 18.53
CA GLU A 29 -5.58 -10.19 19.13
C GLU A 29 -7.07 -9.97 18.87
N ALA A 30 -7.52 -8.71 18.85
CA ALA A 30 -8.90 -8.34 18.62
C ALA A 30 -9.42 -8.79 17.25
N LEU A 31 -8.54 -8.85 16.24
CA LEU A 31 -8.91 -9.33 14.90
C LEU A 31 -9.27 -10.82 14.91
N ARG A 32 -8.73 -11.61 15.85
CA ARG A 32 -8.98 -13.06 15.96
C ARG A 32 -10.24 -13.38 16.77
N ARG A 33 -10.74 -12.42 17.56
CA ARG A 33 -11.91 -12.60 18.45
C ARG A 33 -13.25 -12.59 17.70
N SER A 34 -13.26 -12.16 16.43
CA SER A 34 -14.47 -12.11 15.61
C SER A 34 -14.13 -12.36 14.13
N PRO A 35 -15.09 -12.84 13.31
CA PRO A 35 -14.85 -13.04 11.87
C PRO A 35 -14.67 -11.73 11.08
N GLY A 36 -14.96 -10.57 11.68
CA GLY A 36 -14.80 -9.26 11.07
C GLY A 36 -15.50 -8.15 11.85
N GLY A 37 -15.40 -6.91 11.36
CA GLY A 37 -16.06 -5.74 11.95
C GLY A 37 -15.13 -4.77 12.69
N THR A 38 -13.88 -5.17 12.92
CA THR A 38 -12.86 -4.32 13.57
C THR A 38 -11.79 -3.84 12.58
N VAL A 39 -11.14 -2.75 12.95
CA VAL A 39 -10.09 -2.07 12.18
C VAL A 39 -8.89 -1.86 13.10
N ILE A 40 -7.70 -2.28 12.67
CA ILE A 40 -6.44 -1.97 13.35
C ILE A 40 -5.54 -1.15 12.43
N ARG A 41 -4.77 -0.23 13.02
CA ARG A 41 -3.71 0.54 12.36
C ARG A 41 -2.39 -0.23 12.50
N LEU A 42 -1.76 -0.54 11.38
CA LEU A 42 -0.45 -1.18 11.36
C LEU A 42 0.59 -0.16 10.86
N PRO A 43 1.47 0.35 11.73
CA PRO A 43 2.62 1.11 11.28
C PRO A 43 3.57 0.20 10.51
N VAL A 44 4.02 0.68 9.35
CA VAL A 44 4.97 -0.04 8.49
C VAL A 44 6.05 0.91 7.99
N THR A 45 7.26 0.37 7.79
CA THR A 45 8.33 1.10 7.13
C THR A 45 7.93 1.34 5.68
N GLN A 46 7.83 2.60 5.30
CA GLN A 46 7.45 2.96 3.94
C GLN A 46 8.69 2.94 3.03
N LEU A 47 8.57 2.24 1.91
CA LEU A 47 9.47 2.42 0.77
C LEU A 47 8.89 3.48 -0.15
N GLU A 48 9.70 4.44 -0.58
CA GLU A 48 9.31 5.47 -1.56
C GLU A 48 9.26 4.88 -2.96
N ILE A 49 8.26 4.02 -3.19
CA ILE A 49 8.03 3.33 -4.46
C ILE A 49 6.61 3.64 -4.91
N SER A 50 6.43 3.96 -6.19
CA SER A 50 5.11 4.16 -6.80
C SER A 50 5.04 3.53 -8.19
N SER A 51 3.86 3.02 -8.55
CA SER A 51 3.64 2.45 -9.88
C SER A 51 3.80 3.50 -10.99
N THR A 52 3.43 4.76 -10.73
CA THR A 52 3.63 5.86 -11.69
C THR A 52 5.11 6.11 -11.93
N GLY A 53 5.94 6.14 -10.89
CA GLY A 53 7.40 6.26 -11.02
C GLY A 53 8.01 5.08 -11.78
N ILE A 54 7.62 3.85 -11.44
CA ILE A 54 8.11 2.64 -12.15
C ILE A 54 7.77 2.68 -13.64
N ARG A 55 6.53 3.00 -14.02
CA ARG A 55 6.14 3.11 -15.43
C ARG A 55 6.91 4.20 -16.17
N HIS A 56 7.17 5.33 -15.50
CA HIS A 56 7.96 6.42 -16.08
C HIS A 56 9.40 5.98 -16.37
N LEU A 57 10.07 5.33 -15.41
CA LEU A 57 11.42 4.78 -15.61
C LEU A 57 11.48 3.84 -16.82
N ILE A 58 10.54 2.88 -16.88
CA ILE A 58 10.49 1.90 -17.98
C ILE A 58 10.27 2.59 -19.33
N GLY A 59 9.32 3.53 -19.40
CA GLY A 59 9.03 4.29 -20.62
C GLY A 59 10.19 5.18 -21.06
N ALA A 60 11.03 5.63 -20.14
CA ALA A 60 12.27 6.36 -20.42
C ALA A 60 13.45 5.44 -20.80
N GLY A 61 13.26 4.12 -20.83
CA GLY A 61 14.34 3.14 -21.06
C GLY A 61 15.26 2.93 -19.86
N GLU A 62 14.91 3.47 -18.69
CA GLU A 62 15.64 3.29 -17.45
C GLU A 62 15.25 1.99 -16.74
N SER A 63 16.15 1.46 -15.90
CA SER A 63 15.95 0.20 -15.19
C SER A 63 15.26 0.44 -13.85
N PRO A 64 14.05 -0.11 -13.60
CA PRO A 64 13.37 -0.03 -12.31
C PRO A 64 13.86 -1.09 -11.31
N ARG A 65 15.01 -1.76 -11.55
CA ARG A 65 15.52 -2.85 -10.70
C ARG A 65 15.54 -2.45 -9.23
N PHE A 66 15.22 -3.40 -8.35
CA PHE A 66 15.05 -3.22 -6.89
C PHE A 66 13.79 -2.47 -6.43
N LEU A 67 12.99 -1.89 -7.34
CA LEU A 67 11.71 -1.26 -7.00
C LEU A 67 10.51 -2.22 -7.12
N LEU A 68 10.75 -3.43 -7.61
CA LEU A 68 9.76 -4.48 -7.85
C LEU A 68 10.45 -5.85 -7.82
N PRO A 69 9.70 -6.95 -7.64
CA PRO A 69 10.26 -8.29 -7.74
C PRO A 69 10.86 -8.59 -9.11
N ASP A 70 11.97 -9.33 -9.15
CA ASP A 70 12.69 -9.65 -10.39
C ASP A 70 11.84 -10.42 -11.40
N GLU A 71 10.92 -11.28 -10.95
CA GLU A 71 9.99 -11.99 -11.84
C GLU A 71 9.02 -11.03 -12.55
N VAL A 72 8.60 -9.97 -11.86
CA VAL A 72 7.72 -8.95 -12.44
C VAL A 72 8.49 -8.14 -13.49
N LEU A 73 9.76 -7.82 -13.22
CA LEU A 73 10.63 -7.17 -14.22
C LEU A 73 10.81 -8.05 -15.46
N ARG A 74 11.08 -9.35 -15.30
CA ARG A 74 11.15 -10.30 -16.42
C ARG A 74 9.86 -10.35 -17.25
N LEU A 75 8.71 -10.30 -16.59
CA LEU A 75 7.41 -10.27 -17.27
C LEU A 75 7.26 -8.99 -18.11
N ILE A 76 7.56 -7.83 -17.53
CA ILE A 76 7.51 -6.54 -18.22
C ILE A 76 8.42 -6.54 -19.44
N GLU A 77 9.65 -7.04 -19.31
CA GLU A 77 10.61 -7.15 -20.41
C GLU A 77 10.14 -8.12 -21.49
N ARG A 78 9.66 -9.32 -21.13
CA ARG A 78 9.16 -10.31 -22.11
C ARG A 78 7.99 -9.78 -22.93
N HIS A 79 7.07 -9.07 -22.28
CA HIS A 79 5.83 -8.61 -22.91
C HIS A 79 5.88 -7.15 -23.37
N GLN A 80 7.04 -6.49 -23.27
CA GLN A 80 7.25 -5.08 -23.65
C GLN A 80 6.23 -4.12 -23.01
N ILE A 81 5.84 -4.39 -21.76
CA ILE A 81 4.83 -3.59 -21.05
C ILE A 81 5.45 -2.23 -20.68
N TYR A 82 4.69 -1.14 -20.86
CA TYR A 82 5.12 0.24 -20.53
C TYR A 82 6.30 0.79 -21.34
N ARG A 83 6.71 0.10 -22.42
CA ARG A 83 7.67 0.59 -23.39
C ARG A 83 6.89 1.26 -24.51
N ASN A 84 6.81 2.59 -24.46
CA ASN A 84 6.24 3.39 -25.54
C ASN A 84 7.26 3.62 -26.64
#